data_AF-A0A8H2HU83-F1
#
_entry.id   AF-A0A8H2HU83-F1
#
_cell.length_a   1.000
_cell.length_b   1.000
_cell.length_c   1.000
_cell.angle_alpha   90.00
_cell.angle_beta   90.00
_cell.angle_gamma   90.00
#
_symmetry.space_group_name_H-M   'P 1'
#
loop_
_entity.id
_entity.type
_entity.pdbx_description
1 polymer ?
#
loop_
_entity_poly.entity_id
_entity_poly.type
_entity_poly.pdbx_seq_one_letter_code
_entity_poly.pdbx_strand_id
1 'polypeptide(L)'
;MSASTAMLHDAPVVKRRTRRRLLNRIGRASSSPHLTELGADGQYSARNSVSCISLATGSRHANTERHAARIAEKDAVIRNGMSSNAPTAAVPRTAPLLQHRNIPRNFLEILPGEICLQVLGYLEPKELIRCSMVNKALGHLCFDGQLWSVLDTGTFYKKIPAYQLTKLISLSGSFIRYLNLRGCVQLQNEFYAITATCNNLVSASLEGCSLSRPTVHRLITNNNHLIHLNVSGLEAVTNVTCKHIAESCRQLTTLDISFCANMDARGIRRIVESCTFLTDLRAAECLGIDDESTLESIFKTNTLERLLLGGCDGLTDESIRILVEGIEADIDPLTDRTTAPARRLKHLNLSKCRGLTDLALKHLAYNVPNLEGLELSHVVELTDEGVSDLLRTIPKLSHLDLEECSNITNDMLVELSKAQCAKSLRHLQLSFCENVSDEGMIPVIKNCTALRNLELDNTRITDAFLTEASTAVRSRASSNSTSRKPRVGLRLVCFDCVNVNWTGIQSVLSGNSTHTTDLKIGKSNKNSINLAPCREVIHLKCYYGWQKTADQHLKLVLRGDMASAKWLEDRWADHMTSNEDTTQSSRRRRRRAREAAMLDFDDNLDGRRRRRTGGCSIM
;
A
#
# COMPACT_ATOMS: atom_id res chain seq x y z
N MET A 1 -6.58 87.29 37.36
CA MET A 1 -6.12 86.82 38.68
C MET A 1 -7.31 86.11 39.31
N SER A 2 -7.29 84.79 39.54
CA SER A 2 -6.47 84.01 40.51
C SER A 2 -6.77 84.41 41.97
N ALA A 3 -7.13 83.52 42.89
CA ALA A 3 -7.16 82.04 42.83
C ALA A 3 -8.35 81.43 43.59
N SER A 4 -8.76 80.23 43.19
CA SER A 4 -9.95 79.50 43.69
C SER A 4 -9.85 77.99 43.41
N THR A 5 -10.60 77.05 43.99
CA THR A 5 -11.10 76.79 45.37
C THR A 5 -11.68 75.35 45.36
N ALA A 6 -11.57 74.56 46.43
CA ALA A 6 -12.40 73.36 46.69
C ALA A 6 -12.27 72.18 45.66
N MET A 7 -12.93 71.02 45.77
CA MET A 7 -13.34 70.20 46.93
C MET A 7 -13.59 68.73 46.48
N LEU A 8 -14.15 67.92 47.40
CA LEU A 8 -14.92 66.67 47.20
C LEU A 8 -15.75 66.56 45.91
N HIS A 9 -16.10 65.30 45.57
CA HIS A 9 -17.22 64.77 44.71
C HIS A 9 -16.72 63.77 43.63
N ASP A 10 -17.46 62.74 43.22
CA ASP A 10 -18.50 61.95 43.92
C ASP A 10 -18.75 60.61 43.16
N ALA A 11 -19.64 59.75 43.67
CA ALA A 11 -20.12 58.56 42.97
C ALA A 11 -21.66 58.50 42.83
N PRO A 12 -22.20 58.36 41.61
CA PRO A 12 -23.55 57.86 41.34
C PRO A 12 -23.49 56.41 40.77
N VAL A 13 -24.17 55.35 41.25
CA VAL A 13 -25.39 55.16 42.08
C VAL A 13 -26.75 55.27 41.34
N VAL A 14 -27.00 54.33 40.41
CA VAL A 14 -28.35 53.77 40.11
C VAL A 14 -28.20 52.26 39.85
N LYS A 15 -28.43 51.35 40.81
CA LYS A 15 -29.72 50.83 41.37
C LYS A 15 -30.52 49.87 40.46
N ARG A 16 -30.68 48.62 40.95
CA ARG A 16 -31.85 47.71 40.79
C ARG A 16 -31.98 47.01 39.40
N ARG A 17 -32.61 45.82 39.25
CA ARG A 17 -33.36 44.96 40.21
C ARG A 17 -33.37 43.46 39.82
N THR A 18 -33.03 42.61 40.79
CA THR A 18 -33.56 41.25 41.14
C THR A 18 -34.51 40.43 40.23
N ARG A 19 -34.39 39.08 40.38
CA ARG A 19 -35.36 37.98 40.11
C ARG A 19 -35.49 37.56 38.63
N ARG A 20 -35.32 36.28 38.25
CA ARG A 20 -35.91 34.96 38.65
C ARG A 20 -37.25 34.66 37.97
N ARG A 21 -37.34 33.47 37.35
CA ARG A 21 -38.51 32.84 36.67
C ARG A 21 -38.79 33.43 35.27
N LEU A 22 -39.31 32.69 34.28
CA LEU A 22 -39.80 31.29 34.24
C LEU A 22 -39.09 30.43 33.18
N LEU A 23 -39.18 29.11 33.35
CA LEU A 23 -39.11 28.13 32.26
C LEU A 23 -40.43 28.15 31.46
N ASN A 24 -40.37 28.20 30.12
CA ASN A 24 -40.89 27.14 29.22
C ASN A 24 -41.19 27.57 27.77
N ARG A 25 -41.12 26.56 26.88
CA ARG A 25 -41.84 26.38 25.59
C ARG A 25 -41.50 27.26 24.37
N ILE A 26 -41.10 26.55 23.31
CA ILE A 26 -41.39 26.77 21.86
C ILE A 26 -40.71 27.99 21.21
N GLY A 27 -40.07 27.91 20.03
CA GLY A 27 -39.70 26.73 19.21
C GLY A 27 -39.61 27.03 17.71
N ARG A 28 -38.75 26.29 16.99
CA ARG A 28 -38.49 26.34 15.52
C ARG A 28 -37.76 27.60 14.99
N ALA A 29 -37.26 27.46 13.76
CA ALA A 29 -36.46 28.38 12.94
C ALA A 29 -35.09 28.80 13.54
N SER A 30 -33.91 28.62 12.93
CA SER A 30 -33.43 28.43 11.53
C SER A 30 -33.12 29.72 10.73
N SER A 31 -31.92 30.26 10.93
CA SER A 31 -31.20 31.05 9.91
C SER A 31 -29.70 31.17 10.25
N SER A 32 -28.85 30.74 9.32
CA SER A 32 -27.54 31.36 9.06
C SER A 32 -27.70 32.29 7.85
N PRO A 33 -26.78 33.24 7.60
CA PRO A 33 -25.89 33.00 6.44
C PRO A 33 -24.48 33.65 6.48
N HIS A 34 -23.58 33.07 5.67
CA HIS A 34 -22.32 33.61 5.08
C HIS A 34 -21.15 34.05 6.03
N LEU A 35 -19.85 33.83 5.75
CA LEU A 35 -18.99 33.92 4.53
C LEU A 35 -18.72 35.36 4.06
N THR A 36 -17.50 35.79 3.69
CA THR A 36 -16.15 35.13 3.57
C THR A 36 -15.17 35.67 4.66
N GLU A 37 -13.83 35.90 4.59
CA GLU A 37 -12.74 35.75 3.59
C GLU A 37 -11.32 35.79 4.27
N LEU A 38 -10.23 35.61 3.49
CA LEU A 38 -8.78 35.84 3.82
C LEU A 38 -8.14 34.94 4.92
N GLY A 39 -6.82 34.73 5.01
CA GLY A 39 -5.73 35.02 4.04
C GLY A 39 -4.30 35.08 4.64
N ALA A 40 -3.46 34.06 4.37
CA ALA A 40 -1.98 34.00 4.43
C ALA A 40 -1.18 34.17 5.77
N ASP A 41 -0.02 33.49 5.77
CA ASP A 41 1.27 33.70 6.50
C ASP A 41 1.40 33.81 8.04
N GLY A 42 2.57 33.35 8.54
CA GLY A 42 3.06 33.57 9.92
C GLY A 42 3.87 32.40 10.51
N GLN A 43 5.12 32.65 10.94
CA GLN A 43 6.03 31.66 11.56
C GLN A 43 6.27 31.92 13.07
N TYR A 44 6.89 30.92 13.72
CA TYR A 44 7.74 30.98 14.93
C TYR A 44 7.16 30.88 16.36
N SER A 45 7.81 29.95 17.08
CA SER A 45 8.27 29.99 18.47
C SER A 45 7.39 29.45 19.61
N ALA A 46 7.88 28.32 20.11
CA ALA A 46 7.53 27.58 21.32
C ALA A 46 7.38 28.38 22.63
N ARG A 47 6.59 27.80 23.56
CA ARG A 47 6.95 27.74 24.99
C ARG A 47 6.35 26.50 25.67
N ASN A 48 7.15 25.79 26.44
CA ASN A 48 6.72 24.67 27.29
C ASN A 48 6.24 25.19 28.65
N SER A 49 5.20 24.59 29.24
CA SER A 49 5.33 23.90 30.54
C SER A 49 4.05 23.19 31.01
N VAL A 50 4.29 22.11 31.73
CA VAL A 50 3.42 21.08 32.31
C VAL A 50 2.16 21.59 33.04
N SER A 51 1.00 20.98 32.75
CA SER A 51 -0.04 20.46 33.67
C SER A 51 -1.43 20.43 33.00
N CYS A 52 -2.40 19.57 33.32
CA CYS A 52 -2.38 18.39 34.20
C CYS A 52 -3.36 17.26 33.77
N ILE A 53 -3.47 16.25 34.65
CA ILE A 53 -4.33 15.05 34.63
C ILE A 53 -5.82 15.29 34.30
N SER A 54 -6.38 14.54 33.33
CA SER A 54 -7.60 13.72 33.52
C SER A 54 -7.76 12.67 32.40
N LEU A 55 -8.62 11.67 32.61
CA LEU A 55 -8.77 10.48 31.74
C LEU A 55 -10.02 10.57 30.85
N ALA A 56 -9.84 10.40 29.53
CA ALA A 56 -10.91 10.04 28.60
C ALA A 56 -10.36 9.22 27.42
N THR A 57 -10.89 8.02 27.18
CA THR A 57 -10.43 7.09 26.12
C THR A 57 -11.12 7.36 24.78
N GLY A 58 -10.37 7.53 23.68
CA GLY A 58 -10.91 8.12 22.44
C GLY A 58 -10.32 7.71 21.08
N SER A 59 -10.23 6.41 20.78
CA SER A 59 -10.17 5.86 19.39
C SER A 59 -8.89 6.04 18.55
N ARG A 60 -8.84 5.31 17.42
CA ARG A 60 -7.88 5.32 16.28
C ARG A 60 -6.49 4.70 16.54
N HIS A 61 -5.86 3.97 15.60
CA HIS A 61 -6.36 3.45 14.31
C HIS A 61 -5.64 2.15 13.88
N ALA A 62 -6.20 1.51 12.86
CA ALA A 62 -5.79 0.25 12.25
C ALA A 62 -4.30 0.20 11.81
N ASN A 63 -3.62 -0.90 12.15
CA ASN A 63 -2.43 -1.40 11.44
C ASN A 63 -2.09 -2.88 11.73
N THR A 64 -2.89 -3.59 12.52
CA THR A 64 -2.58 -4.93 13.07
C THR A 64 -2.76 -6.09 12.08
N GLU A 65 -3.53 -5.92 11.01
CA GLU A 65 -3.90 -7.01 10.09
C GLU A 65 -2.70 -7.60 9.30
N ARG A 66 -1.63 -6.82 9.09
CA ARG A 66 -0.40 -7.31 8.45
C ARG A 66 0.44 -8.24 9.33
N HIS A 67 0.28 -8.20 10.65
CA HIS A 67 1.06 -9.04 11.58
C HIS A 67 0.45 -10.45 11.73
N ALA A 68 -0.89 -10.55 11.70
CA ALA A 68 -1.61 -11.82 11.80
C ALA A 68 -1.29 -12.78 10.64
N ALA A 69 -1.06 -12.26 9.42
CA ALA A 69 -0.76 -13.08 8.25
C ALA A 69 0.56 -13.87 8.37
N ARG A 70 1.61 -13.25 8.94
CA ARG A 70 2.94 -13.88 9.11
C ARG A 70 3.01 -14.96 10.20
N ILE A 71 2.00 -15.04 11.08
CA ILE A 71 1.90 -16.09 12.08
C ILE A 71 1.33 -17.37 11.44
N ALA A 72 0.36 -17.25 10.54
CA ALA A 72 -0.29 -18.39 9.87
C ALA A 72 0.66 -19.23 9.00
N GLU A 73 1.74 -18.65 8.46
CA GLU A 73 2.75 -19.41 7.70
C GLU A 73 3.64 -20.31 8.59
N LYS A 74 3.86 -19.95 9.87
CA LYS A 74 4.61 -20.81 10.81
C LYS A 74 3.86 -22.09 11.17
N ASP A 75 2.53 -22.05 11.21
CA ASP A 75 1.68 -23.18 11.60
C ASP A 75 1.53 -24.28 10.52
N ALA A 76 2.06 -24.03 9.31
CA ALA A 76 2.00 -24.96 8.17
C ALA A 76 3.19 -25.94 8.12
N VAL A 77 4.38 -25.52 8.54
CA VAL A 77 5.63 -26.28 8.36
C VAL A 77 5.75 -27.48 9.32
N ILE A 78 5.05 -27.44 10.46
CA ILE A 78 5.22 -28.40 11.57
C ILE A 78 4.31 -29.64 11.45
N ARG A 79 3.40 -29.72 10.46
CA ARG A 79 2.30 -30.71 10.44
C ARG A 79 2.42 -31.90 9.48
N ASN A 80 3.47 -31.98 8.66
CA ASN A 80 3.72 -33.13 7.79
C ASN A 80 4.70 -34.12 8.44
N GLY A 81 4.21 -34.96 9.37
CA GLY A 81 5.09 -35.98 9.95
C GLY A 81 4.65 -36.74 11.20
N MET A 82 3.41 -37.22 11.30
CA MET A 82 3.09 -38.43 12.09
C MET A 82 1.66 -38.93 11.80
N SER A 83 1.54 -40.24 11.53
CA SER A 83 0.27 -40.94 11.32
C SER A 83 0.08 -42.01 12.39
N SER A 84 -0.98 -41.92 13.19
CA SER A 84 -1.96 -43.00 13.43
C SER A 84 -2.82 -42.81 14.70
N ASN A 85 -4.11 -43.13 14.56
CA ASN A 85 -5.02 -43.76 15.52
C ASN A 85 -5.08 -43.31 17.00
N ALA A 86 -6.03 -42.41 17.32
CA ALA A 86 -6.80 -42.41 18.59
C ALA A 86 -8.15 -41.64 18.41
N PRO A 87 -9.19 -41.86 19.23
CA PRO A 87 -10.58 -41.55 18.84
C PRO A 87 -11.05 -40.11 19.09
N THR A 88 -12.16 -39.76 18.43
CA THR A 88 -12.88 -38.49 18.57
C THR A 88 -13.49 -38.29 19.96
N ALA A 89 -13.01 -37.28 20.70
CA ALA A 89 -13.71 -36.70 21.85
C ALA A 89 -14.33 -35.35 21.46
N ALA A 90 -15.59 -35.12 21.80
CA ALA A 90 -16.30 -33.91 21.43
C ALA A 90 -15.86 -32.69 22.28
N VAL A 91 -15.51 -31.58 21.61
CA VAL A 91 -15.15 -30.32 22.28
C VAL A 91 -16.41 -29.64 22.84
N PRO A 92 -16.53 -29.42 24.17
CA PRO A 92 -17.63 -28.63 24.73
C PRO A 92 -17.54 -27.17 24.28
N ARG A 93 -18.68 -26.58 23.93
CA ARG A 93 -18.77 -25.13 23.67
C ARG A 93 -18.63 -24.34 24.97
N THR A 94 -18.32 -23.05 24.82
CA THR A 94 -18.17 -22.04 25.89
C THR A 94 -17.15 -22.39 26.97
N ALA A 95 -15.89 -22.02 26.73
CA ALA A 95 -14.97 -21.75 27.82
C ALA A 95 -15.50 -20.54 28.62
N PRO A 96 -15.65 -20.63 29.96
CA PRO A 96 -16.04 -19.48 30.77
C PRO A 96 -14.91 -18.45 30.79
N LEU A 97 -15.26 -17.16 30.85
CA LEU A 97 -14.30 -16.11 31.19
C LEU A 97 -13.67 -16.47 32.55
N LEU A 98 -12.33 -16.51 32.61
CA LEU A 98 -11.60 -16.79 33.84
C LEU A 98 -11.91 -15.69 34.87
N GLN A 99 -12.82 -16.01 35.79
CA GLN A 99 -13.11 -15.18 36.96
C GLN A 99 -11.80 -14.94 37.72
N HIS A 100 -11.62 -13.74 38.27
CA HIS A 100 -10.46 -13.35 39.07
C HIS A 100 -10.36 -14.16 40.38
N ARG A 101 -9.94 -15.43 40.29
CA ARG A 101 -9.44 -16.21 41.41
C ARG A 101 -8.00 -15.77 41.67
N ASN A 102 -7.70 -15.53 42.95
CA ASN A 102 -6.44 -14.94 43.42
C ASN A 102 -5.19 -15.56 42.77
N ILE A 103 -4.66 -14.90 41.74
CA ILE A 103 -3.30 -15.14 41.25
C ILE A 103 -2.36 -14.68 42.38
N PRO A 104 -1.50 -15.56 42.93
CA PRO A 104 -0.57 -15.14 43.97
C PRO A 104 0.36 -14.05 43.40
N ARG A 105 0.69 -13.04 44.20
CA ARG A 105 1.57 -11.93 43.76
C ARG A 105 2.93 -12.43 43.24
N ASN A 106 3.35 -13.60 43.72
CA ASN A 106 4.59 -14.29 43.41
C ASN A 106 4.41 -15.37 42.29
N PHE A 107 3.33 -15.34 41.50
CA PHE A 107 3.09 -16.31 40.42
C PHE A 107 4.26 -16.40 39.43
N LEU A 108 4.92 -15.27 39.14
CA LEU A 108 6.10 -15.17 38.28
C LEU A 108 7.41 -15.62 38.95
N GLU A 109 7.38 -15.99 40.24
CA GLU A 109 8.50 -16.60 40.99
C GLU A 109 8.31 -18.12 41.16
N ILE A 110 7.10 -18.63 40.89
CA ILE A 110 6.72 -20.05 40.92
C ILE A 110 6.93 -20.71 39.53
N LEU A 111 6.95 -19.90 38.47
CA LEU A 111 7.14 -20.36 37.10
C LEU A 111 8.64 -20.57 36.77
N PRO A 112 8.99 -21.65 36.02
CA PRO A 112 10.32 -21.81 35.44
C PRO A 112 10.73 -20.63 34.56
N GLY A 113 12.04 -20.35 34.53
CA GLY A 113 12.60 -19.21 33.79
C GLY A 113 12.27 -19.23 32.30
N GLU A 114 12.22 -20.42 31.69
CA GLU A 114 11.87 -20.65 30.29
C GLU A 114 10.41 -20.26 30.00
N ILE A 115 9.49 -20.57 30.92
CA ILE A 115 8.07 -20.20 30.79
C ILE A 115 7.90 -18.69 31.00
N CYS A 116 8.63 -18.10 31.96
CA CYS A 116 8.68 -16.64 32.11
C CYS A 116 9.22 -15.95 30.84
N LEU A 117 10.30 -16.46 30.23
CA LEU A 117 10.84 -15.94 28.98
C LEU A 117 9.86 -16.10 27.80
N GLN A 118 9.13 -17.22 27.71
CA GLN A 118 8.08 -17.39 26.69
C GLN A 118 6.93 -16.39 26.89
N VAL A 119 6.47 -16.17 28.13
CA VAL A 119 5.42 -15.18 28.47
C VAL A 119 5.88 -13.76 28.16
N LEU A 120 7.12 -13.41 28.51
CA LEU A 120 7.74 -12.12 28.19
C LEU A 120 7.91 -11.93 26.67
N GLY A 121 8.23 -12.99 25.92
CA GLY A 121 8.38 -12.97 24.46
C GLY A 121 7.12 -12.64 23.66
N TYR A 122 5.94 -12.58 24.29
CA TYR A 122 4.69 -12.08 23.69
C TYR A 122 4.45 -10.57 23.90
N LEU A 123 5.26 -9.89 24.72
CA LEU A 123 5.09 -8.47 25.06
C LEU A 123 5.84 -7.54 24.07
N GLU A 124 5.34 -6.33 23.84
CA GLU A 124 6.10 -5.34 23.08
C GLU A 124 7.41 -4.95 23.81
N PRO A 125 8.48 -4.54 23.10
CA PRO A 125 9.68 -3.94 23.69
C PRO A 125 9.42 -2.84 24.73
N LYS A 126 8.39 -2.02 24.50
CA LYS A 126 7.94 -0.97 25.43
C LYS A 126 7.33 -1.53 26.71
N GLU A 127 6.71 -2.70 26.63
CA GLU A 127 6.06 -3.38 27.74
C GLU A 127 7.08 -4.20 28.55
N LEU A 128 8.04 -4.85 27.90
CA LEU A 128 9.23 -5.42 28.55
C LEU A 128 9.97 -4.39 29.42
N ILE A 129 10.23 -3.20 28.89
CA ILE A 129 10.87 -2.10 29.63
C ILE A 129 9.99 -1.56 30.79
N ARG A 130 8.67 -1.81 30.77
CA ARG A 130 7.78 -1.51 31.91
C ARG A 130 7.77 -2.65 32.93
N CYS A 131 7.78 -3.90 32.47
CA CYS A 131 7.82 -5.09 33.32
C CYS A 131 9.12 -5.19 34.13
N SER A 132 10.24 -4.72 33.58
CA SER A 132 11.52 -4.65 34.30
C SER A 132 11.50 -3.77 35.56
N MET A 133 10.55 -2.84 35.65
CA MET A 133 10.34 -1.97 36.82
C MET A 133 9.48 -2.61 37.93
N VAL A 134 8.92 -3.81 37.73
CA VAL A 134 7.94 -4.44 38.64
C VAL A 134 8.60 -5.30 39.72
N ASN A 135 9.62 -6.08 39.38
CA ASN A 135 10.40 -6.92 40.31
C ASN A 135 11.84 -7.03 39.79
N LYS A 136 12.84 -7.10 40.68
CA LYS A 136 14.25 -7.28 40.29
C LYS A 136 14.48 -8.54 39.46
N ALA A 137 13.82 -9.65 39.81
CA ALA A 137 13.91 -10.90 39.05
C ALA A 137 13.38 -10.74 37.61
N LEU A 138 12.21 -10.11 37.46
CA LEU A 138 11.67 -9.74 36.15
C LEU A 138 12.55 -8.73 35.41
N GLY A 139 13.20 -7.82 36.14
CA GLY A 139 14.20 -6.89 35.61
C GLY A 139 15.35 -7.61 34.91
N HIS A 140 15.95 -8.61 35.56
CA HIS A 140 17.00 -9.42 34.95
C HIS A 140 16.47 -10.23 33.75
N LEU A 141 15.30 -10.87 33.86
CA LEU A 141 14.71 -11.63 32.74
C LEU A 141 14.33 -10.75 31.53
N CYS A 142 13.83 -9.53 31.75
CA CYS A 142 13.51 -8.59 30.67
C CYS A 142 14.75 -8.07 29.91
N PHE A 143 15.95 -8.22 30.47
CA PHE A 143 17.22 -7.90 29.82
C PHE A 143 18.02 -9.15 29.40
N ASP A 144 17.44 -10.36 29.44
CA ASP A 144 18.04 -11.54 28.81
C ASP A 144 18.08 -11.36 27.29
N GLY A 145 19.28 -11.52 26.70
CA GLY A 145 19.52 -11.39 25.27
C GLY A 145 18.67 -12.32 24.40
N GLN A 146 18.17 -13.44 24.94
CA GLN A 146 17.26 -14.34 24.23
C GLN A 146 15.98 -13.66 23.74
N LEU A 147 15.38 -12.78 24.58
CA LEU A 147 14.19 -12.00 24.23
C LEU A 147 14.46 -11.02 23.08
N TRP A 148 15.68 -10.51 23.00
CA TRP A 148 16.11 -9.45 22.08
C TRP A 148 16.75 -9.96 20.78
N SER A 149 16.56 -11.25 20.48
CA SER A 149 17.03 -11.89 19.23
C SER A 149 16.44 -11.25 17.95
N VAL A 150 15.28 -10.58 18.07
CA VAL A 150 14.70 -9.69 17.05
C VAL A 150 14.51 -8.31 17.67
N LEU A 151 15.23 -7.31 17.17
CA LEU A 151 15.13 -5.92 17.59
C LEU A 151 14.71 -5.02 16.41
N ASP A 152 13.44 -4.61 16.40
CA ASP A 152 12.89 -3.66 15.43
C ASP A 152 12.58 -2.30 16.08
N THR A 153 13.52 -1.35 15.94
CA THR A 153 13.38 -0.01 16.54
C THR A 153 12.47 0.91 15.75
N GLY A 154 12.03 0.55 14.54
CA GLY A 154 11.19 1.38 13.67
C GLY A 154 9.86 1.77 14.33
N THR A 155 9.37 0.96 15.27
CA THR A 155 8.15 1.23 16.04
C THR A 155 8.36 2.15 17.25
N PHE A 156 9.60 2.35 17.73
CA PHE A 156 9.90 3.04 19.00
C PHE A 156 11.09 4.00 19.03
N TYR A 157 11.81 4.24 17.93
CA TYR A 157 12.96 5.18 17.89
C TYR A 157 12.61 6.63 18.32
N LYS A 158 11.36 7.07 18.17
CA LYS A 158 10.85 8.37 18.67
C LYS A 158 10.45 8.35 20.17
N LYS A 159 10.56 7.21 20.85
CA LYS A 159 10.02 6.95 22.20
C LYS A 159 11.08 6.52 23.22
N ILE A 160 12.23 6.01 22.77
CA ILE A 160 13.34 5.56 23.61
C ILE A 160 14.57 6.42 23.28
N PRO A 161 15.26 7.03 24.27
CA PRO A 161 16.47 7.81 24.04
C PRO A 161 17.66 6.93 23.67
N ALA A 162 18.53 7.42 22.79
CA ALA A 162 19.70 6.72 22.25
C ALA A 162 20.47 5.87 23.29
N TYR A 163 20.87 6.46 24.42
CA TYR A 163 21.65 5.77 25.47
C TYR A 163 20.94 4.53 26.07
N GLN A 164 19.61 4.54 26.19
CA GLN A 164 18.87 3.36 26.66
C GLN A 164 18.85 2.26 25.59
N LEU A 165 18.80 2.66 24.32
CA LEU A 165 18.78 1.75 23.18
C LEU A 165 20.16 1.13 22.92
N THR A 166 21.25 1.89 23.14
CA THR A 166 22.63 1.39 23.02
C THR A 166 23.01 0.53 24.21
N LYS A 167 22.52 0.85 25.41
CA LYS A 167 22.59 -0.05 26.58
C LYS A 167 21.81 -1.35 26.38
N LEU A 168 20.63 -1.31 25.75
CA LEU A 168 19.87 -2.52 25.42
C LEU A 168 20.66 -3.38 24.43
N ILE A 169 21.10 -2.81 23.31
CA ILE A 169 21.87 -3.54 22.28
C ILE A 169 23.17 -4.11 22.83
N SER A 170 23.90 -3.38 23.68
CA SER A 170 25.16 -3.89 24.25
C SER A 170 24.96 -5.00 25.29
N LEU A 171 23.80 -5.06 25.96
CA LEU A 171 23.43 -6.19 26.83
C LEU A 171 23.00 -7.44 26.03
N SER A 172 22.31 -7.26 24.90
CA SER A 172 21.80 -8.39 24.09
C SER A 172 22.69 -8.80 22.91
N GLY A 173 23.76 -8.05 22.62
CA GLY A 173 24.40 -7.97 21.28
C GLY A 173 24.78 -9.29 20.60
N SER A 174 25.29 -10.27 21.37
CA SER A 174 25.66 -11.59 20.85
C SER A 174 24.48 -12.48 20.45
N PHE A 175 23.28 -12.19 20.96
CA PHE A 175 22.04 -12.93 20.69
C PHE A 175 21.16 -12.28 19.60
N ILE A 176 21.40 -11.01 19.26
CA ILE A 176 20.67 -10.32 18.20
C ILE A 176 20.96 -11.01 16.87
N ARG A 177 19.91 -11.49 16.20
CA ARG A 177 19.99 -12.06 14.84
C ARG A 177 19.32 -11.17 13.80
N TYR A 178 18.27 -10.44 14.20
CA TYR A 178 17.54 -9.52 13.33
C TYR A 178 17.59 -8.12 13.93
N LEU A 179 18.27 -7.18 13.26
CA LEU A 179 18.51 -5.82 13.72
C LEU A 179 17.96 -4.83 12.69
N ASN A 180 16.83 -4.19 12.99
CA ASN A 180 16.31 -3.07 12.21
C ASN A 180 16.50 -1.77 12.99
N LEU A 181 17.32 -0.87 12.44
CA LEU A 181 17.63 0.46 12.97
C LEU A 181 17.13 1.60 12.06
N ARG A 182 16.28 1.31 11.06
CA ARG A 182 15.81 2.27 10.05
C ARG A 182 15.41 3.64 10.64
N GLY A 183 16.04 4.70 10.14
CA GLY A 183 15.80 6.10 10.54
C GLY A 183 16.36 6.50 11.91
N CYS A 184 17.23 5.70 12.55
CA CYS A 184 17.80 6.00 13.86
C CYS A 184 18.95 7.05 13.82
N VAL A 185 18.66 8.25 13.31
CA VAL A 185 19.61 9.38 13.28
C VAL A 185 20.18 9.71 14.66
N GLN A 186 19.43 9.47 15.74
CA GLN A 186 19.86 9.69 17.13
C GLN A 186 21.09 8.86 17.56
N LEU A 187 21.47 7.82 16.81
CA LEU A 187 22.53 6.87 17.20
C LEU A 187 23.92 7.21 16.65
N GLN A 188 24.08 8.29 15.86
CA GLN A 188 25.32 8.69 15.14
C GLN A 188 26.62 8.37 15.90
N ASN A 189 26.76 8.82 17.15
CA ASN A 189 27.98 8.66 17.94
C ASN A 189 28.15 7.27 18.58
N GLU A 190 27.05 6.54 18.78
CA GLU A 190 27.00 5.31 19.57
C GLU A 190 27.06 4.03 18.70
N PHE A 191 26.90 4.14 17.38
CA PHE A 191 27.01 3.01 16.44
C PHE A 191 28.34 2.25 16.54
N TYR A 192 29.42 2.89 17.01
CA TYR A 192 30.70 2.20 17.24
C TYR A 192 30.60 1.11 18.31
N ALA A 193 29.81 1.34 19.37
CA ALA A 193 29.56 0.33 20.40
C ALA A 193 28.66 -0.80 19.87
N ILE A 194 27.56 -0.44 19.19
CA ILE A 194 26.62 -1.38 18.55
C ILE A 194 27.35 -2.34 17.60
N THR A 195 28.24 -1.81 16.74
CA THR A 195 28.99 -2.58 15.75
C THR A 195 30.14 -3.40 16.35
N ALA A 196 30.50 -3.20 17.62
CA ALA A 196 31.44 -4.04 18.35
C ALA A 196 30.73 -5.21 19.09
N THR A 197 29.45 -5.06 19.44
CA THR A 197 28.68 -6.07 20.19
C THR A 197 27.88 -7.05 19.30
N CYS A 198 27.50 -6.63 18.09
CA CYS A 198 26.65 -7.40 17.19
C CYS A 198 27.47 -8.20 16.15
N ASN A 199 27.77 -9.47 16.47
CA ASN A 199 28.65 -10.34 15.67
C ASN A 199 27.95 -11.61 15.10
N ASN A 200 26.65 -11.79 15.35
CA ASN A 200 25.86 -12.96 14.91
C ASN A 200 24.59 -12.55 14.12
N LEU A 201 24.64 -11.43 13.41
CA LEU A 201 23.51 -10.91 12.64
C LEU A 201 23.23 -11.78 11.40
N VAL A 202 21.96 -12.18 11.28
CA VAL A 202 21.37 -12.85 10.11
C VAL A 202 20.67 -11.83 9.22
N SER A 203 20.12 -10.77 9.81
CA SER A 203 19.48 -9.66 9.11
C SER A 203 19.87 -8.32 9.73
N ALA A 204 20.26 -7.37 8.88
CA ALA A 204 20.55 -5.98 9.26
C ALA A 204 19.82 -5.01 8.32
N SER A 205 19.07 -4.06 8.88
CA SER A 205 18.53 -2.91 8.15
C SER A 205 18.99 -1.62 8.82
N LEU A 206 19.72 -0.82 8.04
CA LEU A 206 20.41 0.41 8.46
C LEU A 206 19.89 1.63 7.70
N GLU A 207 18.79 1.48 6.98
CA GLU A 207 18.23 2.46 6.04
C GLU A 207 18.04 3.85 6.67
N GLY A 208 18.50 4.89 5.96
CA GLY A 208 18.37 6.28 6.40
C GLY A 208 19.07 6.61 7.73
N CYS A 209 20.07 5.82 8.14
CA CYS A 209 20.91 6.14 9.29
C CYS A 209 22.13 6.96 8.86
N SER A 210 22.41 8.08 9.52
CA SER A 210 23.65 8.82 9.30
C SER A 210 24.83 8.04 9.93
N LEU A 211 25.44 7.17 9.12
CA LEU A 211 26.50 6.23 9.50
C LEU A 211 27.85 6.66 8.94
N SER A 212 28.93 6.30 9.64
CA SER A 212 30.29 6.48 9.11
C SER A 212 30.76 5.22 8.36
N ARG A 213 31.49 5.40 7.25
CA ARG A 213 32.07 4.31 6.43
C ARG A 213 32.73 3.19 7.28
N PRO A 214 33.65 3.46 8.23
CA PRO A 214 34.28 2.39 9.02
C PRO A 214 33.30 1.62 9.92
N THR A 215 32.20 2.21 10.40
CA THR A 215 31.18 1.47 11.18
C THR A 215 30.40 0.49 10.29
N VAL A 216 30.09 0.88 9.05
CA VAL A 216 29.45 -0.01 8.06
C VAL A 216 30.39 -1.15 7.69
N HIS A 217 31.67 -0.86 7.41
CA HIS A 217 32.69 -1.88 7.11
C HIS A 217 32.80 -2.90 8.25
N ARG A 218 32.95 -2.45 9.49
CA ARG A 218 33.06 -3.34 10.66
C ARG A 218 31.84 -4.22 10.84
N LEU A 219 30.62 -3.68 10.70
CA LEU A 219 29.40 -4.48 10.80
C LEU A 219 29.39 -5.60 9.76
N ILE A 220 29.81 -5.33 8.54
CA ILE A 220 29.86 -6.32 7.45
C ILE A 220 30.95 -7.38 7.74
N THR A 221 32.18 -6.97 8.07
CA THR A 221 33.29 -7.91 8.32
C THR A 221 33.14 -8.75 9.59
N ASN A 222 32.31 -8.32 10.55
CA ASN A 222 32.05 -9.08 11.76
C ASN A 222 30.94 -10.13 11.60
N ASN A 223 30.13 -10.09 10.54
CA ASN A 223 28.88 -10.85 10.44
C ASN A 223 28.80 -11.71 9.15
N ASN A 224 29.57 -12.80 9.12
CA ASN A 224 29.72 -13.70 7.96
C ASN A 224 28.44 -14.49 7.58
N HIS A 225 27.39 -14.43 8.40
CA HIS A 225 26.12 -15.15 8.20
C HIS A 225 24.94 -14.22 7.87
N LEU A 226 25.21 -13.02 7.33
CA LEU A 226 24.18 -12.12 6.85
C LEU A 226 23.46 -12.70 5.63
N ILE A 227 22.17 -13.00 5.81
CA ILE A 227 21.22 -13.48 4.79
C ILE A 227 20.44 -12.29 4.20
N HIS A 228 20.17 -11.25 5.00
CA HIS A 228 19.42 -10.06 4.58
C HIS A 228 20.14 -8.77 4.97
N LEU A 229 20.48 -7.92 3.98
CA LEU A 229 21.11 -6.63 4.22
C LEU A 229 20.36 -5.51 3.50
N ASN A 230 19.87 -4.52 4.25
CA ASN A 230 19.32 -3.28 3.71
C ASN A 230 20.19 -2.10 4.19
N VAL A 231 20.86 -1.46 3.24
CA VAL A 231 21.77 -0.32 3.38
C VAL A 231 21.35 0.86 2.49
N SER A 232 20.06 0.92 2.12
CA SER A 232 19.52 1.97 1.25
C SER A 232 19.57 3.37 1.88
N GLY A 233 19.75 4.39 1.04
CA GLY A 233 19.86 5.79 1.46
C GLY A 233 21.08 6.10 2.34
N LEU A 234 22.19 5.37 2.15
CA LEU A 234 23.43 5.56 2.92
C LEU A 234 24.56 6.13 2.04
N GLU A 235 24.82 7.43 2.12
CA GLU A 235 25.97 8.10 1.47
C GLU A 235 27.35 7.50 1.83
N ALA A 236 27.41 6.76 2.94
CA ALA A 236 28.59 6.02 3.40
C ALA A 236 28.90 4.78 2.55
N VAL A 237 27.90 4.21 1.86
CA VAL A 237 28.06 3.03 0.98
C VAL A 237 28.83 3.43 -0.27
N THR A 238 29.78 2.57 -0.67
CA THR A 238 30.69 2.78 -1.81
C THR A 238 31.09 1.44 -2.41
N ASN A 239 31.78 1.45 -3.55
CA ASN A 239 32.35 0.22 -4.13
C ASN A 239 33.25 -0.57 -3.15
N VAL A 240 33.84 0.08 -2.14
CA VAL A 240 34.63 -0.58 -1.08
C VAL A 240 33.75 -1.32 -0.06
N THR A 241 32.57 -0.79 0.31
CA THR A 241 31.61 -1.57 1.12
C THR A 241 31.15 -2.80 0.34
N CYS A 242 30.90 -2.66 -0.96
CA CYS A 242 30.46 -3.75 -1.83
C CYS A 242 31.52 -4.86 -1.96
N LYS A 243 32.81 -4.48 -2.01
CA LYS A 243 33.92 -5.44 -1.90
C LYS A 243 33.86 -6.23 -0.58
N HIS A 244 33.70 -5.55 0.56
CA HIS A 244 33.62 -6.24 1.87
C HIS A 244 32.37 -7.12 2.02
N ILE A 245 31.23 -6.74 1.41
CA ILE A 245 30.03 -7.60 1.33
C ILE A 245 30.34 -8.87 0.54
N ALA A 246 30.94 -8.74 -0.64
CA ALA A 246 31.32 -9.87 -1.49
C ALA A 246 32.33 -10.82 -0.81
N GLU A 247 33.30 -10.28 -0.07
CA GLU A 247 34.31 -11.06 0.66
C GLU A 247 33.72 -11.82 1.87
N SER A 248 32.80 -11.18 2.61
CA SER A 248 32.33 -11.63 3.94
C SER A 248 30.97 -12.35 3.91
N CYS A 249 30.02 -11.90 3.09
CA CYS A 249 28.59 -12.23 3.18
C CYS A 249 28.11 -13.16 2.04
N ARG A 250 28.76 -14.32 1.85
CA ARG A 250 28.48 -15.23 0.73
C ARG A 250 27.10 -15.90 0.78
N GLN A 251 26.42 -15.87 1.92
CA GLN A 251 25.09 -16.45 2.14
C GLN A 251 23.94 -15.44 1.95
N LEU A 252 24.23 -14.25 1.41
CA LEU A 252 23.27 -13.17 1.24
C LEU A 252 22.22 -13.52 0.18
N THR A 253 20.94 -13.51 0.57
CA THR A 253 19.79 -13.81 -0.32
C THR A 253 19.05 -12.55 -0.75
N THR A 254 19.00 -11.52 0.11
CA THR A 254 18.33 -10.25 -0.21
C THR A 254 19.24 -9.06 0.10
N LEU A 255 19.44 -8.19 -0.89
CA LEU A 255 20.28 -7.01 -0.77
C LEU A 255 19.57 -5.76 -1.31
N ASP A 256 19.50 -4.72 -0.49
CA ASP A 256 18.93 -3.42 -0.83
C ASP A 256 20.00 -2.33 -0.67
N ILE A 257 20.43 -1.76 -1.80
CA ILE A 257 21.41 -0.67 -1.89
C ILE A 257 20.79 0.54 -2.64
N SER A 258 19.46 0.63 -2.67
CA SER A 258 18.75 1.71 -3.35
C SER A 258 19.17 3.11 -2.82
N PHE A 259 19.19 4.12 -3.68
CA PHE A 259 19.57 5.51 -3.35
C PHE A 259 20.98 5.67 -2.76
N CYS A 260 21.97 4.90 -3.26
CA CYS A 260 23.37 4.98 -2.81
C CYS A 260 24.27 5.65 -3.86
N ALA A 261 24.21 6.99 -3.92
CA ALA A 261 24.86 7.82 -4.96
C ALA A 261 26.39 7.68 -5.13
N ASN A 262 27.10 7.03 -4.20
CA ASN A 262 28.56 6.80 -4.26
C ASN A 262 28.94 5.36 -4.69
N MET A 263 28.02 4.64 -5.34
CA MET A 263 28.22 3.29 -5.87
C MET A 263 28.04 3.25 -7.39
N ASP A 264 28.90 2.51 -8.06
CA ASP A 264 28.78 2.18 -9.48
C ASP A 264 28.54 0.67 -9.66
N ALA A 265 28.06 0.29 -10.85
CA ALA A 265 27.88 -1.10 -11.29
C ALA A 265 29.03 -2.06 -10.93
N ARG A 266 30.29 -1.59 -10.99
CA ARG A 266 31.49 -2.35 -10.56
C ARG A 266 31.40 -2.89 -9.13
N GLY A 267 30.65 -2.24 -8.23
CA GLY A 267 30.33 -2.73 -6.89
C GLY A 267 29.27 -3.84 -6.91
N ILE A 268 28.19 -3.63 -7.67
CA ILE A 268 27.07 -4.59 -7.84
C ILE A 268 27.57 -5.89 -8.47
N ARG A 269 28.37 -5.81 -9.54
CA ARG A 269 28.96 -6.97 -10.23
C ARG A 269 29.73 -7.89 -9.28
N ARG A 270 30.63 -7.33 -8.46
CA ARG A 270 31.42 -8.11 -7.49
C ARG A 270 30.55 -8.87 -6.49
N ILE A 271 29.42 -8.29 -6.10
CA ILE A 271 28.44 -8.92 -5.22
C ILE A 271 27.75 -10.07 -5.97
N VAL A 272 27.25 -9.83 -7.20
CA VAL A 272 26.58 -10.85 -8.03
C VAL A 272 27.52 -12.03 -8.34
N GLU A 273 28.79 -11.77 -8.67
CA GLU A 273 29.83 -12.79 -8.87
C GLU A 273 30.13 -13.63 -7.61
N SER A 274 29.91 -13.08 -6.41
CA SER A 274 30.32 -13.70 -5.13
C SER A 274 29.18 -14.29 -4.29
N CYS A 275 27.96 -13.80 -4.46
CA CYS A 275 26.79 -14.16 -3.65
C CYS A 275 25.86 -15.11 -4.42
N THR A 276 26.27 -16.38 -4.54
CA THR A 276 25.57 -17.43 -5.32
C THR A 276 24.16 -17.78 -4.85
N PHE A 277 23.70 -17.22 -3.72
CA PHE A 277 22.36 -17.40 -3.16
C PHE A 277 21.47 -16.14 -3.26
N LEU A 278 21.93 -15.08 -3.93
CA LEU A 278 21.19 -13.83 -4.07
C LEU A 278 19.94 -14.06 -4.95
N THR A 279 18.76 -13.85 -4.36
CA THR A 279 17.46 -13.93 -5.05
C THR A 279 16.84 -12.55 -5.27
N ASP A 280 17.03 -11.62 -4.32
CA ASP A 280 16.39 -10.30 -4.34
C ASP A 280 17.47 -9.21 -4.33
N LEU A 281 17.69 -8.58 -5.48
CA LEU A 281 18.59 -7.44 -5.64
C LEU A 281 17.80 -6.15 -5.90
N ARG A 282 18.12 -5.11 -5.15
CA ARG A 282 17.54 -3.76 -5.33
C ARG A 282 18.65 -2.73 -5.40
N ALA A 283 18.71 -2.03 -6.52
CA ALA A 283 19.69 -1.01 -6.84
C ALA A 283 19.01 0.15 -7.57
N ALA A 284 17.89 0.63 -7.02
CA ALA A 284 17.20 1.80 -7.57
C ALA A 284 18.03 3.07 -7.39
N GLU A 285 17.98 3.98 -8.36
CA GLU A 285 18.77 5.23 -8.42
C GLU A 285 20.27 5.00 -8.14
N CYS A 286 20.86 3.98 -8.78
CA CYS A 286 22.28 3.64 -8.73
C CYS A 286 22.95 3.90 -10.08
N LEU A 287 24.21 4.35 -10.08
CA LEU A 287 24.90 4.82 -11.29
C LEU A 287 25.62 3.70 -12.06
N GLY A 288 25.66 3.81 -13.38
CA GLY A 288 26.46 2.97 -14.26
C GLY A 288 25.96 1.54 -14.50
N ILE A 289 24.72 1.19 -14.11
CA ILE A 289 24.14 -0.17 -14.28
C ILE A 289 24.06 -0.60 -15.76
N ASP A 290 24.18 0.36 -16.67
CA ASP A 290 24.44 0.19 -18.10
C ASP A 290 25.77 -0.51 -18.45
N ASP A 291 26.75 -0.62 -17.54
CA ASP A 291 28.00 -1.39 -17.73
C ASP A 291 27.69 -2.84 -18.18
N GLU A 292 27.90 -3.14 -19.47
CA GLU A 292 27.64 -4.43 -20.13
C GLU A 292 28.14 -5.63 -19.31
N SER A 293 29.37 -5.54 -18.79
CA SER A 293 30.00 -6.64 -18.04
C SER A 293 29.30 -6.99 -16.72
N THR A 294 28.45 -6.08 -16.21
CA THR A 294 27.67 -6.30 -14.98
C THR A 294 26.32 -6.93 -15.29
N LEU A 295 25.69 -6.50 -16.39
CA LEU A 295 24.50 -7.12 -16.96
C LEU A 295 24.80 -8.55 -17.40
N GLU A 296 25.95 -8.79 -18.04
CA GLU A 296 26.45 -10.11 -18.40
C GLU A 296 26.71 -11.00 -17.17
N SER A 297 27.19 -10.42 -16.06
CA SER A 297 27.35 -11.15 -14.79
C SER A 297 26.01 -11.53 -14.15
N ILE A 298 24.99 -10.68 -14.27
CA ILE A 298 23.61 -10.98 -13.86
C ILE A 298 22.98 -12.04 -14.79
N PHE A 299 23.26 -11.97 -16.09
CA PHE A 299 22.85 -12.98 -17.07
C PHE A 299 23.43 -14.36 -16.70
N LYS A 300 24.76 -14.46 -16.57
CA LYS A 300 25.49 -15.71 -16.25
C LYS A 300 25.09 -16.36 -14.92
N THR A 301 24.66 -15.59 -13.93
CA THR A 301 24.26 -16.14 -12.61
C THR A 301 22.82 -16.69 -12.59
N ASN A 302 21.85 -15.99 -13.19
CA ASN A 302 20.42 -16.39 -13.26
C ASN A 302 19.79 -16.87 -11.93
N THR A 303 20.26 -16.38 -10.77
CA THR A 303 19.72 -16.73 -9.44
C THR A 303 18.56 -15.81 -9.02
N LEU A 304 18.51 -14.60 -9.59
CA LEU A 304 17.58 -13.55 -9.17
C LEU A 304 16.12 -13.92 -9.48
N GLU A 305 15.28 -13.77 -8.46
CA GLU A 305 13.82 -13.82 -8.55
C GLU A 305 13.19 -12.43 -8.39
N ARG A 306 13.88 -11.47 -7.77
CA ARG A 306 13.48 -10.05 -7.74
C ARG A 306 14.64 -9.15 -8.14
N LEU A 307 14.38 -8.25 -9.08
CA LEU A 307 15.34 -7.27 -9.58
C LEU A 307 14.65 -5.91 -9.67
N LEU A 308 15.04 -4.96 -8.81
CA LEU A 308 14.51 -3.59 -8.83
C LEU A 308 15.62 -2.62 -9.23
N LEU A 309 15.47 -2.00 -10.41
CA LEU A 309 16.42 -1.07 -11.03
C LEU A 309 15.77 0.28 -11.38
N GLY A 310 14.66 0.64 -10.73
CA GLY A 310 13.95 1.89 -11.03
C GLY A 310 14.80 3.15 -10.79
N GLY A 311 14.62 4.17 -11.63
CA GLY A 311 15.37 5.43 -11.56
C GLY A 311 16.81 5.33 -12.05
N CYS A 312 17.18 4.30 -12.81
CA CYS A 312 18.50 4.17 -13.42
C CYS A 312 18.47 4.75 -14.84
N ASP A 313 18.66 6.07 -14.97
CA ASP A 313 18.59 6.82 -16.24
C ASP A 313 19.47 6.26 -17.39
N GLY A 314 20.54 5.51 -17.06
CA GLY A 314 21.43 4.90 -18.05
C GLY A 314 20.88 3.62 -18.71
N LEU A 315 19.82 3.01 -18.18
CA LEU A 315 19.27 1.76 -18.75
C LEU A 315 18.62 1.99 -20.12
N THR A 316 19.10 1.23 -21.10
CA THR A 316 18.61 1.23 -22.50
C THR A 316 18.03 -0.12 -22.90
N ASP A 317 17.38 -0.18 -24.06
CA ASP A 317 16.90 -1.44 -24.65
C ASP A 317 18.01 -2.51 -24.77
N GLU A 318 19.22 -2.12 -25.18
CA GLU A 318 20.38 -3.01 -25.26
C GLU A 318 20.82 -3.50 -23.87
N SER A 319 20.68 -2.67 -22.82
CA SER A 319 20.93 -3.10 -21.44
C SER A 319 19.97 -4.21 -21.01
N ILE A 320 18.71 -4.14 -21.43
CA ILE A 320 17.71 -5.20 -21.19
C ILE A 320 17.99 -6.43 -22.06
N ARG A 321 18.42 -6.24 -23.31
CA ARG A 321 18.86 -7.34 -24.20
C ARG A 321 19.98 -8.16 -23.56
N ILE A 322 21.07 -7.51 -23.12
CA ILE A 322 22.21 -8.18 -22.47
C ILE A 322 21.82 -8.85 -21.14
N LEU A 323 20.92 -8.25 -20.36
CA LEU A 323 20.42 -8.80 -19.09
C LEU A 323 19.63 -10.12 -19.26
N VAL A 324 18.97 -10.28 -20.41
CA VAL A 324 17.95 -11.32 -20.66
C VAL A 324 18.45 -12.39 -21.63
N GLU A 325 19.12 -11.98 -22.70
CA GLU A 325 19.61 -12.83 -23.81
C GLU A 325 21.12 -13.08 -23.75
N GLY A 326 21.87 -12.13 -23.19
CA GLY A 326 23.34 -12.12 -23.17
C GLY A 326 23.96 -11.32 -24.33
N ILE A 327 25.28 -11.13 -24.26
CA ILE A 327 26.06 -10.43 -25.31
C ILE A 327 26.13 -11.33 -26.57
N GLU A 328 26.58 -12.57 -26.39
CA GLU A 328 26.74 -13.60 -27.44
C GLU A 328 25.46 -14.47 -27.54
N ALA A 329 24.36 -13.86 -27.97
CA ALA A 329 23.06 -14.54 -28.03
C ALA A 329 22.85 -15.25 -29.39
N ASP A 330 23.02 -16.57 -29.44
CA ASP A 330 22.70 -17.40 -30.62
C ASP A 330 21.19 -17.33 -30.94
N ILE A 331 20.85 -16.73 -32.08
CA ILE A 331 19.48 -16.63 -32.61
C ILE A 331 19.14 -17.90 -33.40
N ASP A 332 18.05 -18.58 -33.05
CA ASP A 332 17.50 -19.69 -33.82
C ASP A 332 16.89 -19.17 -35.13
N PRO A 333 17.44 -19.54 -36.31
CA PRO A 333 16.96 -19.06 -37.60
C PRO A 333 15.58 -19.60 -38.01
N LEU A 334 15.00 -20.55 -37.26
CA LEU A 334 13.63 -21.02 -37.47
C LEU A 334 12.57 -20.23 -36.70
N THR A 335 12.93 -19.58 -35.59
CA THR A 335 11.96 -18.91 -34.70
C THR A 335 12.22 -17.42 -34.45
N ASP A 336 13.35 -16.89 -34.95
CA ASP A 336 13.82 -15.50 -34.78
C ASP A 336 13.90 -15.10 -33.29
N ARG A 337 14.45 -16.03 -32.48
CA ARG A 337 14.54 -15.94 -31.02
C ARG A 337 15.91 -16.38 -30.55
N THR A 338 16.39 -15.77 -29.48
CA THR A 338 17.62 -16.19 -28.81
C THR A 338 17.41 -17.53 -28.10
N THR A 339 18.41 -18.40 -28.17
CA THR A 339 18.42 -19.72 -27.50
C THR A 339 18.74 -19.63 -26.00
N ALA A 340 18.67 -18.41 -25.43
CA ALA A 340 19.06 -18.08 -24.07
C ALA A 340 18.21 -18.81 -23.00
N PRO A 341 18.80 -19.16 -21.84
CA PRO A 341 18.07 -19.83 -20.77
C PRO A 341 17.08 -18.89 -20.09
N ALA A 342 15.79 -19.25 -20.11
CA ALA A 342 14.70 -18.49 -19.51
C ALA A 342 15.03 -18.02 -18.07
N ARG A 343 14.70 -16.76 -17.78
CA ARG A 343 15.10 -16.08 -16.53
C ARG A 343 14.23 -16.56 -15.36
N ARG A 344 14.82 -16.61 -14.17
CA ARG A 344 14.12 -16.93 -12.91
C ARG A 344 13.34 -15.76 -12.29
N LEU A 345 13.33 -14.61 -12.95
CA LEU A 345 12.66 -13.38 -12.50
C LEU A 345 11.16 -13.59 -12.28
N LYS A 346 10.69 -13.21 -11.09
CA LYS A 346 9.28 -13.13 -10.67
C LYS A 346 8.84 -11.69 -10.49
N HIS A 347 9.74 -10.79 -10.06
CA HIS A 347 9.45 -9.36 -9.95
C HIS A 347 10.55 -8.54 -10.64
N LEU A 348 10.14 -7.64 -11.53
CA LEU A 348 11.01 -6.73 -12.26
C LEU A 348 10.47 -5.30 -12.14
N ASN A 349 11.28 -4.38 -11.64
CA ASN A 349 10.98 -2.94 -11.65
C ASN A 349 12.02 -2.22 -12.51
N LEU A 350 11.52 -1.50 -13.52
CA LEU A 350 12.24 -0.63 -14.43
C LEU A 350 11.56 0.76 -14.49
N SER A 351 10.82 1.15 -13.44
CA SER A 351 10.14 2.44 -13.36
C SER A 351 11.13 3.61 -13.49
N LYS A 352 10.76 4.68 -14.19
CA LYS A 352 11.58 5.88 -14.50
C LYS A 352 12.81 5.63 -15.38
N CYS A 353 13.01 4.43 -15.92
CA CYS A 353 14.12 4.17 -16.85
C CYS A 353 13.78 4.74 -18.24
N ARG A 354 14.17 6.00 -18.48
CA ARG A 354 13.77 6.78 -19.66
C ARG A 354 14.33 6.28 -21.00
N GLY A 355 15.37 5.45 -20.99
CA GLY A 355 15.99 4.89 -22.20
C GLY A 355 15.34 3.59 -22.71
N LEU A 356 14.19 3.18 -22.15
CA LEU A 356 13.49 1.95 -22.53
C LEU A 356 12.32 2.23 -23.47
N THR A 357 12.22 1.43 -24.53
CA THR A 357 11.14 1.44 -25.52
C THR A 357 10.45 0.07 -25.59
N ASP A 358 9.53 -0.11 -26.54
CA ASP A 358 8.90 -1.40 -26.82
C ASP A 358 9.91 -2.51 -27.17
N LEU A 359 11.13 -2.16 -27.61
CA LEU A 359 12.19 -3.13 -27.89
C LEU A 359 12.65 -3.87 -26.62
N ALA A 360 12.84 -3.19 -25.49
CA ALA A 360 13.09 -3.84 -24.20
C ALA A 360 11.97 -4.83 -23.81
N LEU A 361 10.71 -4.48 -24.06
CA LEU A 361 9.58 -5.37 -23.76
C LEU A 361 9.54 -6.59 -24.70
N LYS A 362 9.93 -6.40 -25.97
CA LYS A 362 10.07 -7.48 -26.95
C LYS A 362 11.20 -8.46 -26.58
N HIS A 363 12.34 -7.98 -26.08
CA HIS A 363 13.42 -8.84 -25.57
C HIS A 363 13.05 -9.56 -24.25
N LEU A 364 12.18 -8.97 -23.42
CA LEU A 364 11.62 -9.64 -22.24
C LEU A 364 10.59 -10.73 -22.62
N ALA A 365 9.84 -10.55 -23.70
CA ALA A 365 8.82 -11.49 -24.15
C ALA A 365 9.41 -12.89 -24.36
N TYR A 366 8.65 -13.92 -23.96
CA TYR A 366 9.06 -15.34 -23.90
C TYR A 366 10.20 -15.68 -22.91
N ASN A 367 11.11 -14.74 -22.63
CA ASN A 367 12.30 -14.96 -21.81
C ASN A 367 12.04 -14.86 -20.28
N VAL A 368 10.96 -14.20 -19.84
CA VAL A 368 10.54 -14.12 -18.42
C VAL A 368 9.20 -14.85 -18.10
N PRO A 369 9.01 -16.14 -18.47
CA PRO A 369 7.71 -16.82 -18.39
C PRO A 369 7.17 -17.05 -16.96
N ASN A 370 7.98 -16.76 -15.93
CA ASN A 370 7.62 -16.86 -14.52
C ASN A 370 7.32 -15.50 -13.86
N LEU A 371 7.22 -14.41 -14.62
CA LEU A 371 6.99 -13.08 -14.08
C LEU A 371 5.62 -12.99 -13.39
N GLU A 372 5.63 -12.60 -12.11
CA GLU A 372 4.48 -12.38 -11.23
C GLU A 372 4.23 -10.89 -10.96
N GLY A 373 5.22 -10.01 -11.15
CA GLY A 373 5.10 -8.56 -10.99
C GLY A 373 5.99 -7.77 -11.96
N LEU A 374 5.42 -6.76 -12.60
CA LEU A 374 6.11 -5.86 -13.54
C LEU A 374 5.77 -4.41 -13.19
N GLU A 375 6.80 -3.61 -12.96
CA GLU A 375 6.67 -2.19 -12.59
C GLU A 375 7.45 -1.33 -13.61
N LEU A 376 6.73 -0.51 -14.37
CA LEU A 376 7.18 0.26 -15.55
C LEU A 376 6.73 1.74 -15.48
N SER A 377 6.38 2.22 -14.30
CA SER A 377 5.92 3.59 -14.03
C SER A 377 6.86 4.66 -14.59
N HIS A 378 6.34 5.74 -15.17
CA HIS A 378 7.09 6.84 -15.80
C HIS A 378 7.99 6.45 -16.99
N VAL A 379 7.77 5.31 -17.65
CA VAL A 379 8.44 4.99 -18.93
C VAL A 379 7.54 5.45 -20.08
N VAL A 380 7.84 6.64 -20.61
CA VAL A 380 6.95 7.41 -21.51
C VAL A 380 6.92 6.86 -22.94
N GLU A 381 8.02 6.28 -23.42
CA GLU A 381 8.19 5.79 -24.81
C GLU A 381 7.53 4.41 -25.06
N LEU A 382 6.90 3.78 -24.06
CA LEU A 382 6.19 2.50 -24.22
C LEU A 382 4.84 2.68 -24.91
N THR A 383 4.53 1.83 -25.89
CA THR A 383 3.24 1.83 -26.57
C THR A 383 2.42 0.57 -26.26
N ASP A 384 1.19 0.53 -26.76
CA ASP A 384 0.31 -0.63 -26.60
C ASP A 384 0.88 -1.90 -27.26
N GLU A 385 1.71 -1.80 -28.30
CA GLU A 385 2.24 -2.97 -29.03
C GLU A 385 3.25 -3.77 -28.19
N GLY A 386 4.29 -3.11 -27.65
CA GLY A 386 5.32 -3.76 -26.85
C GLY A 386 4.78 -4.37 -25.56
N VAL A 387 3.83 -3.69 -24.91
CA VAL A 387 3.15 -4.20 -23.72
C VAL A 387 2.25 -5.40 -24.08
N SER A 388 1.52 -5.35 -25.21
CA SER A 388 0.64 -6.45 -25.64
C SER A 388 1.41 -7.72 -25.99
N ASP A 389 2.55 -7.61 -26.67
CA ASP A 389 3.39 -8.76 -26.99
C ASP A 389 4.02 -9.39 -25.74
N LEU A 390 4.47 -8.58 -24.78
CA LEU A 390 4.94 -9.09 -23.49
C LEU A 390 3.82 -9.82 -22.73
N LEU A 391 2.63 -9.21 -22.59
CA LEU A 391 1.46 -9.77 -21.89
C LEU A 391 1.03 -11.15 -22.39
N ARG A 392 1.17 -11.42 -23.70
CA ARG A 392 0.88 -12.73 -24.32
C ARG A 392 1.79 -13.85 -23.78
N THR A 393 2.95 -13.52 -23.19
CA THR A 393 3.99 -14.50 -22.80
C THR A 393 4.16 -14.71 -21.29
N ILE A 394 3.50 -13.91 -20.45
CA ILE A 394 3.67 -13.90 -18.97
C ILE A 394 2.40 -14.37 -18.21
N PRO A 395 2.00 -15.65 -18.31
CA PRO A 395 0.71 -16.16 -17.81
C PRO A 395 0.52 -16.10 -16.29
N LYS A 396 1.58 -15.77 -15.52
CA LYS A 396 1.56 -15.68 -14.05
C LYS A 396 1.46 -14.25 -13.51
N LEU A 397 1.45 -13.22 -14.39
CA LEU A 397 1.47 -11.82 -13.97
C LEU A 397 0.32 -11.52 -13.00
N SER A 398 0.66 -10.96 -11.85
CA SER A 398 -0.25 -10.70 -10.73
C SER A 398 -0.23 -9.24 -10.26
N HIS A 399 0.83 -8.50 -10.56
CA HIS A 399 0.97 -7.06 -10.34
C HIS A 399 1.47 -6.41 -11.64
N LEU A 400 0.79 -5.37 -12.11
CA LEU A 400 1.22 -4.55 -13.24
C LEU A 400 1.09 -3.06 -12.85
N ASP A 401 2.19 -2.33 -12.98
CA ASP A 401 2.26 -0.89 -12.71
C ASP A 401 2.79 -0.16 -13.95
N LEU A 402 1.97 0.76 -14.46
CA LEU A 402 2.17 1.55 -15.67
C LEU A 402 1.81 3.03 -15.39
N GLU A 403 2.00 3.51 -14.14
CA GLU A 403 1.68 4.89 -13.76
C GLU A 403 2.45 5.92 -14.61
N GLU A 404 1.77 6.97 -15.09
CA GLU A 404 2.31 8.02 -15.96
C GLU A 404 2.89 7.56 -17.32
N CYS A 405 2.52 6.37 -17.80
CA CYS A 405 2.76 5.95 -19.20
C CYS A 405 1.68 6.58 -20.13
N SER A 406 2.00 7.73 -20.73
CA SER A 406 1.03 8.54 -21.52
C SER A 406 0.59 7.91 -22.84
N ASN A 407 1.45 7.09 -23.45
CA ASN A 407 1.26 6.53 -24.79
C ASN A 407 0.41 5.24 -24.79
N ILE A 408 0.01 4.76 -23.61
CA ILE A 408 -0.85 3.58 -23.42
C ILE A 408 -2.33 3.97 -23.58
N THR A 409 -3.09 3.18 -24.34
CA THR A 409 -4.49 3.44 -24.66
C THR A 409 -5.41 2.27 -24.26
N ASN A 410 -6.65 2.29 -24.75
CA ASN A 410 -7.63 1.22 -24.52
C ASN A 410 -7.23 -0.11 -25.19
N ASP A 411 -6.42 -0.11 -26.25
CA ASP A 411 -6.15 -1.32 -27.03
C ASP A 411 -5.28 -2.33 -26.26
N MET A 412 -4.26 -1.87 -25.50
CA MET A 412 -3.52 -2.74 -24.58
C MET A 412 -4.43 -3.32 -23.49
N LEU A 413 -5.38 -2.54 -22.98
CA LEU A 413 -6.34 -3.03 -21.96
C LEU A 413 -7.30 -4.08 -22.53
N VAL A 414 -7.70 -3.93 -23.79
CA VAL A 414 -8.47 -4.92 -24.54
C VAL A 414 -7.65 -6.21 -24.74
N GLU A 415 -6.37 -6.14 -25.10
CA GLU A 415 -5.48 -7.31 -25.20
C GLU A 415 -5.19 -7.95 -23.84
N LEU A 416 -4.92 -7.16 -22.79
CA LEU A 416 -4.75 -7.60 -21.40
C LEU A 416 -5.98 -8.38 -20.91
N SER A 417 -7.19 -7.98 -21.33
CA SER A 417 -8.43 -8.69 -20.99
C SER A 417 -8.55 -10.06 -21.68
N LYS A 418 -7.85 -10.29 -22.80
CA LYS A 418 -7.80 -11.58 -23.54
C LYS A 418 -6.63 -12.45 -23.10
N ALA A 419 -5.52 -11.83 -22.67
CA ALA A 419 -4.28 -12.49 -22.31
C ALA A 419 -4.44 -13.49 -21.14
N GLN A 420 -3.58 -14.52 -21.12
CA GLN A 420 -3.68 -15.60 -20.13
C GLN A 420 -3.51 -15.11 -18.68
N CYS A 421 -2.80 -14.00 -18.49
CA CYS A 421 -2.60 -13.32 -17.21
C CYS A 421 -3.86 -12.69 -16.60
N ALA A 422 -4.94 -12.47 -17.36
CA ALA A 422 -6.17 -11.85 -16.83
C ALA A 422 -6.71 -12.59 -15.58
N LYS A 423 -6.52 -13.92 -15.52
CA LYS A 423 -6.99 -14.76 -14.40
C LYS A 423 -6.05 -14.74 -13.17
N SER A 424 -4.81 -14.29 -13.32
CA SER A 424 -3.80 -14.17 -12.26
C SER A 424 -3.62 -12.74 -11.75
N LEU A 425 -3.99 -11.73 -12.55
CA LEU A 425 -3.85 -10.30 -12.21
C LEU A 425 -4.65 -9.92 -10.95
N ARG A 426 -3.97 -9.32 -9.97
CA ARG A 426 -4.50 -8.90 -8.67
C ARG A 426 -4.33 -7.41 -8.41
N HIS A 427 -3.27 -6.80 -8.94
CA HIS A 427 -2.95 -5.38 -8.79
C HIS A 427 -2.70 -4.79 -10.18
N LEU A 428 -3.42 -3.72 -10.52
CA LEU A 428 -3.26 -2.95 -11.75
C LEU A 428 -3.24 -1.46 -11.40
N GLN A 429 -2.17 -0.77 -11.79
CA GLN A 429 -1.97 0.66 -11.60
C GLN A 429 -1.80 1.32 -12.97
N LEU A 430 -2.69 2.26 -13.29
CA LEU A 430 -2.77 3.02 -14.56
C LEU A 430 -3.04 4.51 -14.27
N SER A 431 -2.63 5.00 -13.10
CA SER A 431 -2.78 6.41 -12.74
C SER A 431 -1.98 7.31 -13.69
N PHE A 432 -2.51 8.49 -13.99
CA PHE A 432 -2.00 9.46 -14.97
C PHE A 432 -1.97 8.98 -16.44
N CYS A 433 -2.45 7.77 -16.76
CA CYS A 433 -2.67 7.35 -18.15
C CYS A 433 -3.92 8.03 -18.75
N GLU A 434 -3.78 9.28 -19.22
CA GLU A 434 -4.94 10.05 -19.71
C GLU A 434 -5.70 9.38 -20.85
N ASN A 435 -5.05 8.57 -21.68
CA ASN A 435 -5.69 7.93 -22.84
C ASN A 435 -6.51 6.66 -22.49
N VAL A 436 -6.58 6.29 -21.21
CA VAL A 436 -7.42 5.20 -20.70
C VAL A 436 -8.85 5.69 -20.42
N SER A 437 -9.85 4.96 -20.95
CA SER A 437 -11.28 5.21 -20.73
C SER A 437 -12.06 3.92 -20.40
N ASP A 438 -13.38 4.06 -20.22
CA ASP A 438 -14.31 2.98 -19.91
C ASP A 438 -14.26 1.83 -20.94
N GLU A 439 -13.92 2.12 -22.20
CA GLU A 439 -13.91 1.14 -23.30
C GLU A 439 -12.84 0.06 -23.10
N GLY A 440 -11.64 0.44 -22.65
CA GLY A 440 -10.57 -0.50 -22.27
C GLY A 440 -10.81 -1.12 -20.89
N MET A 441 -11.31 -0.34 -19.93
CA MET A 441 -11.45 -0.79 -18.54
C MET A 441 -12.62 -1.74 -18.27
N ILE A 442 -13.71 -1.68 -19.06
CA ILE A 442 -14.86 -2.58 -18.91
C ILE A 442 -14.52 -4.05 -19.27
N PRO A 443 -13.82 -4.36 -20.37
CA PRO A 443 -13.25 -5.68 -20.63
C PRO A 443 -12.35 -6.20 -19.49
N VAL A 444 -11.45 -5.34 -18.98
CA VAL A 444 -10.54 -5.68 -17.88
C VAL A 444 -11.31 -6.07 -16.62
N ILE A 445 -12.28 -5.28 -16.16
CA ILE A 445 -12.99 -5.58 -14.91
C ILE A 445 -13.90 -6.82 -15.00
N LYS A 446 -14.34 -7.18 -16.22
CA LYS A 446 -15.11 -8.40 -16.50
C LYS A 446 -14.23 -9.65 -16.49
N ASN A 447 -13.11 -9.63 -17.22
CA ASN A 447 -12.29 -10.82 -17.41
C ASN A 447 -11.30 -11.03 -16.24
N CYS A 448 -10.80 -9.95 -15.63
CA CYS A 448 -9.83 -10.01 -14.53
C CYS A 448 -10.51 -10.27 -13.17
N THR A 449 -11.14 -11.44 -13.04
CA THR A 449 -11.89 -11.87 -11.85
C THR A 449 -11.07 -11.92 -10.56
N ALA A 450 -9.75 -12.07 -10.65
CA ALA A 450 -8.84 -12.07 -9.50
C ALA A 450 -8.39 -10.66 -9.03
N LEU A 451 -8.77 -9.59 -9.74
CA LEU A 451 -8.32 -8.22 -9.48
C LEU A 451 -8.82 -7.69 -8.13
N ARG A 452 -7.89 -7.23 -7.29
CA ARG A 452 -8.08 -6.79 -5.88
C ARG A 452 -7.69 -5.35 -5.60
N ASN A 453 -6.69 -4.81 -6.29
CA ASN A 453 -6.44 -3.37 -6.36
C ASN A 453 -6.54 -2.93 -7.81
N LEU A 454 -7.19 -1.81 -8.02
CA LEU A 454 -7.23 -1.09 -9.28
C LEU A 454 -7.09 0.40 -8.96
N GLU A 455 -6.03 1.03 -9.46
CA GLU A 455 -5.67 2.41 -9.16
C GLU A 455 -5.60 3.17 -10.51
N LEU A 456 -6.40 4.24 -10.65
CA LEU A 456 -6.83 4.86 -11.92
C LEU A 456 -6.88 6.41 -11.81
N ASP A 457 -6.02 7.01 -11.00
CA ASP A 457 -6.08 8.44 -10.71
C ASP A 457 -5.78 9.27 -11.97
N ASN A 458 -6.44 10.42 -12.15
CA ASN A 458 -6.30 11.27 -13.35
C ASN A 458 -6.54 10.56 -14.72
N THR A 459 -7.34 9.49 -14.76
CA THR A 459 -7.79 8.85 -16.02
C THR A 459 -9.12 9.43 -16.53
N ARG A 460 -9.48 9.16 -17.80
CA ARG A 460 -10.72 9.68 -18.43
C ARG A 460 -11.98 8.83 -18.14
N ILE A 461 -11.92 7.89 -17.19
CA ILE A 461 -13.03 7.00 -16.80
C ILE A 461 -14.29 7.76 -16.31
N THR A 462 -15.46 7.14 -16.44
CA THR A 462 -16.77 7.76 -16.17
C THR A 462 -17.63 6.97 -15.16
N ASP A 463 -18.79 7.52 -14.83
CA ASP A 463 -19.85 6.86 -14.05
C ASP A 463 -20.25 5.48 -14.60
N ALA A 464 -20.11 5.23 -15.91
CA ALA A 464 -20.48 3.95 -16.52
C ALA A 464 -19.51 2.83 -16.10
N PHE A 465 -18.19 3.05 -16.16
CA PHE A 465 -17.20 2.13 -15.60
C PHE A 465 -17.42 1.87 -14.11
N LEU A 466 -17.67 2.90 -13.29
CA LEU A 466 -17.92 2.71 -11.85
C LEU A 466 -19.15 1.83 -11.59
N THR A 467 -20.21 2.03 -12.39
CA THR A 467 -21.42 1.22 -12.34
C THR A 467 -21.15 -0.23 -12.71
N GLU A 468 -20.39 -0.49 -13.78
CA GLU A 468 -20.06 -1.84 -14.24
C GLU A 468 -19.00 -2.54 -13.36
N ALA A 469 -18.12 -1.79 -12.68
CA ALA A 469 -17.28 -2.34 -11.62
C ALA A 469 -18.16 -2.85 -10.46
N SER A 470 -19.24 -2.16 -10.12
CA SER A 470 -20.20 -2.61 -9.10
C SER A 470 -20.93 -3.90 -9.50
N THR A 471 -21.30 -4.08 -10.77
CA THR A 471 -21.95 -5.31 -11.26
C THR A 471 -20.96 -6.47 -11.33
N ALA A 472 -19.73 -6.22 -11.77
CA ALA A 472 -18.67 -7.21 -11.86
C ALA A 472 -18.22 -7.74 -10.48
N VAL A 473 -18.05 -6.87 -9.48
CA VAL A 473 -17.69 -7.32 -8.12
C VAL A 473 -18.85 -8.07 -7.45
N ARG A 474 -20.11 -7.67 -7.70
CA ARG A 474 -21.29 -8.44 -7.26
C ARG A 474 -21.37 -9.83 -7.92
N SER A 475 -20.96 -9.99 -9.19
CA SER A 475 -21.05 -11.27 -9.91
C SER A 475 -19.93 -12.27 -9.54
N ARG A 476 -18.78 -11.79 -9.05
CA ARG A 476 -17.69 -12.62 -8.48
C ARG A 476 -18.09 -13.37 -7.19
N ALA A 477 -19.13 -12.92 -6.49
CA ALA A 477 -19.56 -13.44 -5.18
C ALA A 477 -20.15 -14.87 -5.24
N SER A 478 -19.27 -15.88 -5.29
CA SER A 478 -19.63 -17.30 -5.40
C SER A 478 -20.06 -17.96 -4.08
N SER A 479 -20.91 -18.98 -4.18
CA SER A 479 -21.72 -19.57 -3.08
C SER A 479 -20.97 -20.36 -2.00
N ASN A 480 -19.66 -20.58 -2.13
CA ASN A 480 -18.93 -21.60 -1.35
C ASN A 480 -18.16 -21.10 -0.11
N SER A 481 -18.40 -19.87 0.36
CA SER A 481 -17.74 -19.35 1.57
C SER A 481 -18.72 -19.19 2.74
N THR A 482 -18.30 -19.63 3.92
CA THR A 482 -19.13 -19.77 5.14
C THR A 482 -19.20 -18.50 6.00
N SER A 483 -18.58 -17.39 5.54
CA SER A 483 -18.36 -16.15 6.28
C SER A 483 -19.49 -15.12 6.07
N ARG A 484 -20.54 -15.12 6.92
CA ARG A 484 -21.65 -14.15 6.86
C ARG A 484 -21.25 -12.66 6.83
N LYS A 485 -20.01 -12.29 7.18
CA LYS A 485 -19.50 -10.91 7.11
C LYS A 485 -19.00 -10.58 5.70
N PRO A 486 -19.39 -9.44 5.11
CA PRO A 486 -18.85 -8.99 3.83
C PRO A 486 -17.35 -8.67 3.95
N ARG A 487 -16.63 -8.74 2.82
CA ARG A 487 -15.19 -8.48 2.74
C ARG A 487 -14.89 -7.57 1.55
N VAL A 488 -13.85 -6.76 1.65
CA VAL A 488 -13.36 -5.99 0.49
C VAL A 488 -12.81 -6.98 -0.54
N GLY A 489 -13.47 -7.06 -1.71
CA GLY A 489 -13.00 -7.87 -2.85
C GLY A 489 -12.12 -7.05 -3.77
N LEU A 490 -12.54 -5.81 -4.06
CA LEU A 490 -11.82 -4.83 -4.85
C LEU A 490 -11.59 -3.55 -4.03
N ARG A 491 -10.36 -3.07 -4.01
CA ARG A 491 -10.03 -1.67 -3.76
C ARG A 491 -9.98 -0.97 -5.11
N LEU A 492 -10.75 0.11 -5.24
CA LEU A 492 -10.74 0.98 -6.40
C LEU A 492 -10.28 2.37 -5.97
N VAL A 493 -9.33 2.95 -6.68
CA VAL A 493 -8.78 4.29 -6.41
C VAL A 493 -8.96 5.13 -7.67
N CYS A 494 -9.71 6.23 -7.53
CA CYS A 494 -10.00 7.17 -8.61
C CYS A 494 -10.12 8.60 -8.07
N PHE A 495 -8.97 9.23 -7.84
CA PHE A 495 -8.83 10.65 -7.58
C PHE A 495 -8.78 11.44 -8.89
N ASP A 496 -9.37 12.64 -8.86
CA ASP A 496 -9.32 13.68 -9.91
C ASP A 496 -9.73 13.28 -11.35
N CYS A 497 -10.35 12.11 -11.53
CA CYS A 497 -11.00 11.68 -12.77
C CYS A 497 -12.12 12.65 -13.18
N VAL A 498 -11.88 13.48 -14.19
CA VAL A 498 -12.73 14.63 -14.60
C VAL A 498 -14.18 14.24 -14.95
N ASN A 499 -14.39 13.01 -15.43
CA ASN A 499 -15.70 12.52 -15.86
C ASN A 499 -16.48 11.74 -14.78
N VAL A 500 -15.92 11.56 -13.58
CA VAL A 500 -16.57 10.89 -12.44
C VAL A 500 -17.39 11.88 -11.62
N ASN A 501 -18.70 11.65 -11.55
CA ASN A 501 -19.63 12.45 -10.76
C ASN A 501 -20.09 11.71 -9.50
N TRP A 502 -20.84 12.42 -8.65
CA TRP A 502 -21.51 11.80 -7.50
C TRP A 502 -22.40 10.60 -7.89
N THR A 503 -23.01 10.62 -9.09
CA THR A 503 -23.84 9.54 -9.62
C THR A 503 -23.09 8.22 -9.80
N GLY A 504 -21.87 8.23 -10.35
CA GLY A 504 -21.02 7.03 -10.44
C GLY A 504 -20.52 6.54 -9.08
N ILE A 505 -20.29 7.45 -8.14
CA ILE A 505 -19.93 7.07 -6.76
C ILE A 505 -21.13 6.45 -6.05
N GLN A 506 -22.34 7.00 -6.23
CA GLN A 506 -23.56 6.45 -5.67
C GLN A 506 -23.90 5.07 -6.25
N SER A 507 -23.60 4.79 -7.52
CA SER A 507 -23.76 3.44 -8.08
C SER A 507 -22.81 2.41 -7.44
N VAL A 508 -21.65 2.83 -6.93
CA VAL A 508 -20.73 2.00 -6.13
C VAL A 508 -21.15 1.89 -4.65
N LEU A 509 -21.73 2.94 -4.05
CA LEU A 509 -22.26 2.88 -2.68
C LEU A 509 -23.51 1.99 -2.60
N SER A 510 -24.49 2.21 -3.47
CA SER A 510 -25.60 1.27 -3.69
C SER A 510 -25.10 -0.10 -4.16
N GLY A 511 -24.00 -0.12 -4.94
CA GLY A 511 -23.11 -1.24 -5.22
C GLY A 511 -22.95 -2.18 -4.02
N ASN A 512 -22.54 -1.59 -2.90
CA ASN A 512 -22.22 -2.25 -1.64
C ASN A 512 -23.41 -2.43 -0.68
N SER A 513 -24.49 -1.63 -0.81
CA SER A 513 -25.62 -1.63 0.15
C SER A 513 -26.78 -2.56 -0.24
N THR A 514 -27.02 -2.81 -1.53
CA THR A 514 -28.18 -3.62 -1.99
C THR A 514 -28.00 -5.12 -1.79
N HIS A 515 -29.12 -5.85 -1.81
CA HIS A 515 -29.14 -7.30 -1.62
C HIS A 515 -29.24 -8.05 -2.96
N THR A 516 -28.34 -9.01 -3.16
CA THR A 516 -28.30 -9.89 -4.35
C THR A 516 -29.50 -10.84 -4.50
N THR A 517 -30.47 -10.78 -3.59
CA THR A 517 -31.74 -11.53 -3.65
C THR A 517 -32.67 -11.04 -4.74
N ASP A 518 -32.58 -9.76 -5.10
CA ASP A 518 -33.68 -9.05 -5.77
C ASP A 518 -33.66 -9.25 -7.31
N LEU A 519 -32.61 -9.89 -7.83
CA LEU A 519 -32.42 -10.21 -9.25
C LEU A 519 -32.79 -11.65 -9.64
N LYS A 520 -33.29 -12.49 -8.70
CA LYS A 520 -33.68 -13.89 -8.98
C LYS A 520 -35.02 -14.31 -8.39
N ILE A 521 -36.02 -13.41 -8.33
CA ILE A 521 -37.41 -13.78 -8.02
C ILE A 521 -38.15 -14.24 -9.30
N GLY A 522 -37.56 -15.21 -10.00
CA GLY A 522 -38.30 -16.12 -10.87
C GLY A 522 -38.97 -17.17 -10.01
N LYS A 523 -40.28 -17.41 -10.20
CA LYS A 523 -41.10 -18.25 -9.30
C LYS A 523 -40.54 -19.67 -9.14
N SER A 524 -40.02 -20.02 -7.97
CA SER A 524 -39.80 -21.41 -7.55
C SER A 524 -39.82 -21.56 -6.02
N ASN A 525 -39.92 -22.81 -5.55
CA ASN A 525 -40.40 -23.21 -4.23
C ASN A 525 -39.66 -22.61 -3.01
N LYS A 526 -40.44 -22.29 -1.98
CA LYS A 526 -39.98 -22.26 -0.59
C LYS A 526 -39.69 -23.71 -0.15
N ASN A 527 -38.41 -24.03 0.12
CA ASN A 527 -37.93 -24.96 1.18
C ASN A 527 -36.48 -25.44 0.96
N SER A 528 -35.56 -24.51 0.68
CA SER A 528 -34.13 -24.74 0.90
C SER A 528 -33.55 -23.56 1.68
N ILE A 529 -32.72 -23.85 2.70
CA ILE A 529 -31.95 -22.83 3.40
C ILE A 529 -30.74 -22.50 2.53
N ASN A 530 -30.98 -21.72 1.46
CA ASN A 530 -29.92 -21.25 0.59
C ASN A 530 -29.01 -20.31 1.40
N LEU A 531 -27.80 -20.77 1.72
CA LEU A 531 -26.77 -19.91 2.30
C LEU A 531 -26.49 -18.79 1.30
N ALA A 532 -26.74 -17.54 1.72
CA ALA A 532 -26.40 -16.39 0.90
C ALA A 532 -24.87 -16.36 0.68
N PRO A 533 -24.39 -16.11 -0.57
CA PRO A 533 -22.96 -16.07 -0.86
C PRO A 533 -22.27 -14.98 -0.03
N CYS A 534 -20.98 -15.20 0.25
CA CYS A 534 -20.15 -14.16 0.87
C CYS A 534 -20.07 -12.96 -0.07
N ARG A 535 -20.45 -11.78 0.43
CA ARG A 535 -20.44 -10.55 -0.35
C ARG A 535 -19.04 -9.95 -0.40
N GLU A 536 -18.51 -9.86 -1.61
CA GLU A 536 -17.41 -8.96 -1.93
C GLU A 536 -17.95 -7.54 -2.11
N VAL A 537 -17.26 -6.56 -1.54
CA VAL A 537 -17.61 -5.12 -1.61
C VAL A 537 -16.43 -4.30 -2.13
N ILE A 538 -16.73 -3.16 -2.75
CA ILE A 538 -15.74 -2.22 -3.28
C ILE A 538 -15.33 -1.25 -2.18
N HIS A 539 -14.04 -1.23 -1.83
CA HIS A 539 -13.43 -0.14 -1.08
C HIS A 539 -13.02 0.95 -2.08
N LEU A 540 -13.92 1.91 -2.27
CA LEU A 540 -13.67 3.08 -3.11
C LEU A 540 -12.82 4.12 -2.35
N LYS A 541 -11.75 4.58 -2.98
CA LYS A 541 -11.14 5.88 -2.71
C LYS A 541 -11.50 6.84 -3.84
N CYS A 542 -11.88 8.06 -3.49
CA CYS A 542 -12.31 9.09 -4.44
C CYS A 542 -12.07 10.49 -3.86
N TYR A 543 -12.33 11.54 -4.65
CA TYR A 543 -12.09 12.94 -4.29
C TYR A 543 -12.39 13.30 -2.82
N TYR A 544 -11.54 14.11 -2.19
CA TYR A 544 -11.54 14.37 -0.74
C TYR A 544 -12.87 14.84 -0.14
N GLY A 545 -13.73 15.51 -0.92
CA GLY A 545 -15.09 15.87 -0.51
C GLY A 545 -16.02 14.67 -0.27
N TRP A 546 -15.80 13.58 -1.01
CA TRP A 546 -16.59 12.34 -1.01
C TRP A 546 -15.94 11.22 -0.21
N GLN A 547 -14.60 11.21 -0.06
CA GLN A 547 -13.88 10.17 0.68
C GLN A 547 -14.48 9.90 2.06
N LYS A 548 -14.88 10.94 2.80
CA LYS A 548 -15.43 10.80 4.17
C LYS A 548 -16.73 10.00 4.24
N THR A 549 -17.59 10.08 3.23
CA THR A 549 -18.84 9.30 3.18
C THR A 549 -18.62 7.91 2.63
N ALA A 550 -17.76 7.73 1.61
CA ALA A 550 -17.33 6.40 1.17
C ALA A 550 -16.71 5.59 2.33
N ASP A 551 -15.81 6.21 3.10
CA ASP A 551 -15.21 5.67 4.32
C ASP A 551 -16.25 5.22 5.34
N GLN A 552 -17.25 6.06 5.61
CA GLN A 552 -18.25 5.82 6.65
C GLN A 552 -19.29 4.78 6.22
N HIS A 553 -19.70 4.82 4.95
CA HIS A 553 -20.55 3.81 4.33
C HIS A 553 -19.87 2.43 4.37
N LEU A 554 -18.60 2.33 3.94
CA LEU A 554 -17.83 1.10 4.00
C LEU A 554 -17.71 0.55 5.44
N LYS A 555 -17.50 1.43 6.44
CA LYS A 555 -17.46 1.02 7.86
C LYS A 555 -18.79 0.47 8.37
N LEU A 556 -19.93 0.92 7.85
CA LEU A 556 -21.26 0.38 8.19
C LEU A 556 -21.51 -0.95 7.46
N VAL A 557 -21.20 -1.02 6.16
CA VAL A 557 -21.28 -2.25 5.35
C VAL A 557 -20.44 -3.38 5.97
N LEU A 558 -19.18 -3.12 6.34
CA LEU A 558 -18.27 -4.11 6.95
C LEU A 558 -18.70 -4.56 8.36
N ARG A 559 -19.54 -3.80 9.06
CA ARG A 559 -20.20 -4.24 10.31
C ARG A 559 -21.41 -5.14 10.05
N GLY A 560 -22.06 -4.96 8.90
CA GLY A 560 -23.34 -5.59 8.53
C GLY A 560 -24.55 -4.65 8.61
N ASP A 561 -24.34 -3.37 8.95
CA ASP A 561 -25.40 -2.38 9.23
C ASP A 561 -25.98 -1.78 7.93
N MET A 562 -26.41 -2.63 6.98
CA MET A 562 -26.78 -2.24 5.60
C MET A 562 -27.88 -1.16 5.55
N ALA A 563 -28.86 -1.20 6.46
CA ALA A 563 -29.90 -0.18 6.54
C ALA A 563 -29.34 1.21 6.95
N SER A 564 -28.34 1.23 7.84
CA SER A 564 -27.65 2.48 8.22
C SER A 564 -26.72 2.97 7.11
N ALA A 565 -26.11 2.05 6.35
CA ALA A 565 -25.30 2.38 5.18
C ALA A 565 -26.17 3.04 4.10
N LYS A 566 -27.29 2.40 3.70
CA LYS A 566 -28.23 2.97 2.74
C LYS A 566 -28.84 4.29 3.21
N TRP A 567 -29.26 4.42 4.48
CA TRP A 567 -29.74 5.70 4.99
C TRP A 567 -28.70 6.83 4.88
N LEU A 568 -27.42 6.51 5.06
CA LEU A 568 -26.33 7.47 4.87
C LEU A 568 -26.09 7.80 3.40
N GLU A 569 -26.32 6.85 2.48
CA GLU A 569 -26.32 7.06 1.03
C GLU A 569 -27.47 7.99 0.60
N ASP A 570 -28.72 7.62 0.90
CA ASP A 570 -29.95 8.35 0.57
C ASP A 570 -29.85 9.82 1.05
N ARG A 571 -29.49 10.02 2.34
CA ARG A 571 -29.35 11.34 2.95
C ARG A 571 -28.25 12.20 2.31
N TRP A 572 -27.21 11.59 1.74
CA TRP A 572 -26.15 12.34 1.06
C TRP A 572 -26.48 12.65 -0.39
N ALA A 573 -27.28 11.80 -1.06
CA ALA A 573 -27.89 12.15 -2.34
C ALA A 573 -28.79 13.40 -2.20
N ASP A 574 -29.70 13.42 -1.22
CA ASP A 574 -30.55 14.59 -0.89
C ASP A 574 -29.72 15.88 -0.71
N HIS A 575 -28.61 15.77 0.03
CA HIS A 575 -27.70 16.90 0.29
C HIS A 575 -26.97 17.35 -0.99
N MET A 576 -26.52 16.42 -1.83
CA MET A 576 -25.83 16.73 -3.08
C MET A 576 -26.77 17.40 -4.10
N THR A 577 -28.00 16.89 -4.27
CA THR A 577 -29.03 17.57 -5.09
C THR A 577 -29.32 18.98 -4.57
N SER A 578 -29.46 19.15 -3.26
CA SER A 578 -29.68 20.47 -2.63
C SER A 578 -28.52 21.47 -2.88
N ASN A 579 -27.28 20.97 -3.01
CA ASN A 579 -26.09 21.77 -3.33
C ASN A 579 -25.95 22.08 -4.84
N GLU A 580 -26.41 21.18 -5.72
CA GLU A 580 -26.46 21.44 -7.16
C GLU A 580 -27.48 22.53 -7.51
N ASP A 581 -28.64 22.53 -6.87
CA ASP A 581 -29.70 23.53 -7.07
C ASP A 581 -29.33 24.93 -6.56
N THR A 582 -28.50 25.03 -5.51
CA THR A 582 -28.14 26.31 -4.87
C THR A 582 -26.92 27.01 -5.48
N THR A 583 -26.21 26.40 -6.43
CA THR A 583 -24.97 26.94 -7.01
C THR A 583 -25.10 27.32 -8.49
N GLN A 584 -24.16 28.13 -8.98
CA GLN A 584 -24.10 28.57 -10.39
C GLN A 584 -23.96 27.42 -11.40
N SER A 585 -23.68 26.20 -10.93
CA SER A 585 -23.66 24.95 -11.71
C SER A 585 -24.91 24.78 -12.58
N SER A 586 -26.11 25.02 -12.03
CA SER A 586 -27.38 24.84 -12.75
C SER A 586 -27.48 25.68 -14.05
N ARG A 587 -26.87 26.88 -14.08
CA ARG A 587 -26.79 27.71 -15.29
C ARG A 587 -25.79 27.17 -16.32
N ARG A 588 -24.65 26.60 -15.88
CA ARG A 588 -23.69 25.93 -16.76
C ARG A 588 -24.25 24.62 -17.32
N ARG A 589 -24.92 23.80 -16.50
CA ARG A 589 -25.57 22.55 -16.93
C ARG A 589 -26.71 22.81 -17.93
N ARG A 590 -27.52 23.86 -17.72
CA ARG A 590 -28.53 24.32 -18.70
C ARG A 590 -27.96 24.95 -19.97
N ARG A 591 -26.70 25.40 -19.99
CA ARG A 591 -25.99 25.78 -21.22
C ARG A 591 -25.51 24.54 -21.97
N ARG A 592 -24.71 23.69 -21.31
CA ARG A 592 -24.16 22.44 -21.88
C ARG A 592 -25.24 21.49 -22.39
N ALA A 593 -26.37 21.36 -21.70
CA ALA A 593 -27.50 20.55 -22.16
C ALA A 593 -28.24 21.13 -23.38
N ARG A 594 -28.16 22.46 -23.62
CA ARG A 594 -28.67 23.09 -24.85
C ARG A 594 -27.66 23.02 -25.98
N GLU A 595 -26.37 23.14 -25.67
CA GLU A 595 -25.27 22.99 -26.61
C GLU A 595 -25.22 21.54 -27.14
N ALA A 596 -25.31 20.53 -26.26
CA ALA A 596 -25.43 19.12 -26.64
C ALA A 596 -26.73 18.84 -27.44
N ALA A 597 -27.88 19.36 -27.00
CA ALA A 597 -29.14 19.19 -27.71
C ALA A 597 -29.23 19.95 -29.06
N MET A 598 -28.31 20.89 -29.35
CA MET A 598 -28.12 21.44 -30.69
C MET A 598 -27.25 20.53 -31.55
N LEU A 599 -26.14 20.00 -30.99
CA LEU A 599 -25.27 19.04 -31.69
C LEU A 599 -26.05 17.79 -32.11
N ASP A 600 -26.84 17.19 -31.22
CA ASP A 600 -27.75 16.08 -31.52
C ASP A 600 -28.76 16.43 -32.64
N PHE A 601 -29.11 17.72 -32.81
CA PHE A 601 -30.07 18.17 -33.83
C PHE A 601 -29.39 18.38 -35.20
N ASP A 602 -28.18 18.94 -35.22
CA ASP A 602 -27.39 19.13 -36.44
C ASP A 602 -26.87 17.79 -37.00
N ASP A 603 -26.42 16.85 -36.15
CA ASP A 603 -26.05 15.49 -36.60
C ASP A 603 -27.25 14.74 -37.21
N ASN A 604 -28.45 14.92 -36.65
CA ASN A 604 -29.69 14.38 -37.23
C ASN A 604 -30.12 15.07 -38.55
N LEU A 605 -29.66 16.30 -38.81
CA LEU A 605 -29.90 17.01 -40.07
C LEU A 605 -28.89 16.57 -41.15
N ASP A 606 -27.60 16.45 -40.84
CA ASP A 606 -26.60 16.04 -41.83
C ASP A 606 -26.66 14.54 -42.14
N GLY A 607 -27.01 13.71 -41.14
CA GLY A 607 -27.40 12.31 -41.35
C GLY A 607 -28.63 12.13 -42.26
N ARG A 608 -29.54 13.12 -42.30
CA ARG A 608 -30.67 13.13 -43.25
C ARG A 608 -30.29 13.66 -44.64
N ARG A 609 -29.28 14.53 -44.76
CA ARG A 609 -28.76 15.01 -46.05
C ARG A 609 -27.99 13.92 -46.79
N ARG A 610 -27.04 13.25 -46.12
CA ARG A 610 -26.22 12.18 -46.74
C ARG A 610 -27.03 10.97 -47.22
N ARG A 611 -28.23 10.75 -46.67
CA ARG A 611 -29.10 9.61 -47.03
C ARG A 611 -30.03 9.85 -48.23
N ARG A 612 -29.86 10.96 -48.97
CA ARG A 612 -30.77 11.35 -50.08
C ARG A 612 -30.11 11.51 -51.46
N THR A 613 -28.82 11.20 -51.58
CA THR A 613 -28.04 11.26 -52.84
C THR A 613 -27.33 9.93 -53.09
N GLY A 614 -28.02 8.95 -53.65
CA GLY A 614 -27.44 7.64 -53.95
C GLY A 614 -28.48 6.60 -54.41
N GLY A 615 -28.84 6.60 -55.70
CA GLY A 615 -29.65 5.55 -56.30
C GLY A 615 -30.39 5.97 -57.58
N CYS A 616 -29.94 5.46 -58.72
CA CYS A 616 -30.58 5.51 -60.06
C CYS A 616 -30.75 6.91 -60.71
N SER A 617 -30.70 7.04 -62.05
CA SER A 617 -30.35 6.08 -63.12
C SER A 617 -30.26 6.78 -64.48
N ILE A 618 -29.43 6.25 -65.41
CA ILE A 618 -29.54 6.33 -66.88
C ILE A 618 -29.55 7.78 -67.45
N MET A 619 -28.59 8.21 -68.26
CA MET A 619 -28.09 7.54 -69.47
C MET A 619 -26.60 7.83 -69.73
#